data_AF-A0A6S6FZK2-F1
#
_entry.id   AF-A0A6S6FZK2-F1
#
_cell.length_a   1.000
_cell.length_b   1.000
_cell.length_c   1.000
_cell.angle_alpha   90.00
_cell.angle_beta   90.00
_cell.angle_gamma   90.00
#
_symmetry.space_group_name_H-M   'P 1'
#
loop_
_entity.id
_entity.type
_entity.pdbx_description
1 polymer ?
#
loop_
_entity_poly.entity_id
_entity_poly.type
_entity_poly.pdbx_seq_one_letter_code
_entity_poly.pdbx_strand_id
1 'polypeptide(L)' 'MSQDAATIRAQPISAFFSTAEAVADSEPVIAIYAAPEWYELGEDGKAWIAGIIRETLARAAEQL' A
#
# COMPACT_ATOMS: atom_id res chain seq x y z
N MET A 1 -18.47 -9.34 -4.89
CA MET A 1 -18.14 -8.74 -6.20
C MET A 1 -16.62 -8.65 -6.25
N SER A 2 -15.95 -9.45 -7.07
CA SER A 2 -14.52 -9.26 -7.32
C SER A 2 -14.37 -7.90 -8.01
N GLN A 3 -13.67 -6.95 -7.41
CA GLN A 3 -13.26 -5.76 -8.15
C GLN A 3 -12.17 -6.19 -9.12
N ASP A 4 -12.34 -5.91 -10.41
CA ASP A 4 -11.28 -6.15 -11.36
C ASP A 4 -10.11 -5.18 -11.13
N ALA A 5 -8.94 -5.54 -11.67
CA ALA A 5 -7.71 -4.77 -11.47
C ALA A 5 -7.80 -3.32 -11.98
N ALA A 6 -8.60 -3.08 -13.04
CA ALA A 6 -8.85 -1.74 -13.56
C ALA A 6 -9.58 -0.87 -12.54
N THR A 7 -10.59 -1.43 -11.87
CA THR A 7 -11.33 -0.75 -10.80
C THR A 7 -10.42 -0.38 -9.63
N ILE A 8 -9.49 -1.26 -9.24
CA ILE A 8 -8.53 -0.98 -8.16
C ILE A 8 -7.58 0.16 -8.56
N ARG A 9 -7.03 0.12 -9.78
CA ARG A 9 -6.10 1.16 -10.26
C ARG A 9 -6.74 2.53 -10.46
N ALA A 10 -8.05 2.57 -10.74
CA ALA A 10 -8.80 3.81 -10.87
C ALA A 10 -9.01 4.54 -9.53
N GLN A 11 -8.86 3.85 -8.39
CA GLN A 11 -8.99 4.48 -7.08
C GLN A 11 -7.81 5.43 -6.79
N PRO A 12 -8.07 6.54 -6.08
CA PRO A 12 -7.01 7.47 -5.67
C PRO A 12 -6.02 6.77 -4.74
N ILE A 13 -4.75 7.16 -4.80
CA ILE A 13 -3.69 6.61 -3.96
C ILE A 13 -4.01 6.74 -2.46
N SER A 14 -4.67 7.83 -2.06
CA SER A 14 -5.07 8.07 -0.66
C SER A 14 -6.06 7.03 -0.12
N ALA A 15 -6.81 6.33 -0.97
CA ALA A 15 -7.69 5.24 -0.56
C ALA A 15 -6.92 4.07 0.07
N PHE A 16 -5.61 3.98 -0.17
CA PHE A 16 -4.75 2.91 0.32
C PHE A 16 -3.85 3.33 1.49
N PHE A 17 -3.96 4.57 1.99
CA PHE A 17 -3.10 5.07 3.06
C PHE A 17 -3.23 4.29 4.36
N SER A 18 -4.45 3.98 4.80
CA SER A 18 -4.64 3.21 6.04
C SER A 18 -4.01 1.81 5.97
N THR A 19 -4.13 1.14 4.82
CA THR A 19 -3.48 -0.16 4.62
C THR A 19 -1.95 0.00 4.55
N ALA A 20 -1.47 1.05 3.90
CA ALA A 20 -0.04 1.31 3.76
C ALA A 20 0.61 1.66 5.10
N GLU A 21 -0.07 2.44 5.95
CA GLU A 21 0.32 2.72 7.34
C GLU A 21 0.41 1.43 8.15
N ALA A 22 -0.65 0.61 8.13
CA ALA A 22 -0.64 -0.67 8.85
C ALA A 22 0.47 -1.63 8.38
N VAL A 23 0.88 -1.55 7.10
CA VAL A 23 2.01 -2.33 6.58
C VAL A 23 3.34 -1.74 7.00
N ALA A 24 3.54 -0.42 6.83
CA ALA A 24 4.76 0.28 7.22
C ALA A 24 5.08 0.06 8.71
N ASP A 25 4.06 0.16 9.55
CA ASP A 25 4.18 0.05 11.01
C ASP A 25 4.09 -1.40 11.52
N SER A 26 4.05 -2.39 10.62
CA SER A 26 4.00 -3.78 11.03
C SER A 26 5.36 -4.26 11.57
N GLU A 27 5.32 -5.05 12.65
CA GLU A 27 6.53 -5.59 13.30
C GLU A 27 7.50 -6.26 12.32
N PRO A 28 7.07 -7.11 11.36
CA PRO A 28 8.00 -7.69 10.40
C PRO A 28 8.64 -6.65 9.48
N VAL A 29 7.94 -5.56 9.17
CA VAL A 29 8.48 -4.51 8.30
C VAL A 29 9.50 -3.66 9.05
N ILE A 30 9.16 -3.20 10.25
CA ILE A 30 10.05 -2.40 11.10
C ILE A 30 11.28 -3.23 11.49
N ALA A 31 11.09 -4.41 12.06
CA ALA A 31 12.18 -5.17 12.67
C ALA A 31 13.15 -5.79 11.65
N ILE A 32 12.65 -6.23 10.48
CA ILE A 32 13.48 -6.92 9.48
C ILE A 32 14.14 -5.94 8.52
N TYR A 33 13.40 -4.92 8.07
CA TYR A 33 13.88 -4.01 7.03
C TYR A 33 14.40 -2.69 7.57
N ALA A 34 14.37 -2.49 8.91
CA ALA A 34 14.72 -1.23 9.55
C ALA A 34 14.00 -0.04 8.88
N ALA A 35 12.72 -0.27 8.53
CA ALA A 35 11.90 0.73 7.85
C ALA A 35 11.57 1.89 8.81
N PRO A 36 11.53 3.13 8.33
CA PRO A 36 10.97 4.25 9.10
C PRO A 36 9.49 4.02 9.39
N GLU A 37 9.03 4.46 10.56
CA GLU A 37 7.61 4.43 10.92
C GLU A 37 6.82 5.37 10.00
N TRP A 38 5.52 5.12 9.83
CA TRP A 38 4.67 5.86 8.90
C TRP A 38 4.69 7.37 9.14
N TYR A 39 4.73 7.82 10.40
CA TYR A 39 4.76 9.24 10.73
C TYR A 39 6.09 9.92 10.36
N GLU A 40 7.18 9.16 10.20
CA GLU A 40 8.49 9.66 9.79
C GLU A 40 8.59 9.84 8.27
N LEU A 41 7.69 9.21 7.51
CA LEU A 41 7.63 9.37 6.07
C LEU A 41 7.10 10.75 5.68
N GLY A 42 7.77 11.37 4.71
CA GLY A 42 7.21 12.49 3.96
C GLY A 42 6.05 12.05 3.06
N GLU A 43 5.30 13.02 2.53
CA GLU A 43 4.10 12.77 1.71
C GLU A 43 4.40 11.90 0.47
N ASP A 44 5.53 12.12 -0.20
CA ASP A 44 5.96 11.30 -1.35
C ASP A 44 6.24 9.85 -0.94
N GLY A 45 6.81 9.64 0.26
CA GLY A 45 7.07 8.31 0.81
C GLY A 45 5.78 7.56 1.10
N LYS A 46 4.81 8.24 1.73
CA LYS A 46 3.46 7.71 1.99
C LYS A 46 2.73 7.36 0.71
N ALA A 47 2.79 8.24 -0.29
CA ALA A 47 2.20 7.99 -1.61
C ALA A 47 2.85 6.80 -2.33
N TRP A 48 4.16 6.64 -2.21
CA TRP A 48 4.91 5.56 -2.82
C TRP A 48 4.48 4.18 -2.30
N ILE A 49 4.47 3.97 -0.97
CA ILE A 49 4.07 2.69 -0.38
C ILE A 49 2.58 2.41 -0.65
N ALA A 50 1.71 3.41 -0.58
CA ALA A 50 0.30 3.25 -0.93
C ALA A 50 0.09 2.84 -2.40
N GLY A 51 0.91 3.37 -3.31
CA GLY A 51 0.95 2.94 -4.71
C GLY A 51 1.36 1.46 -4.87
N ILE A 52 2.35 1.00 -4.10
CA ILE A 52 2.76 -0.42 -4.09
C ILE A 52 1.62 -1.32 -3.62
N ILE A 53 0.91 -0.93 -2.54
CA ILE A 53 -0.25 -1.67 -2.05
C ILE A 53 -1.36 -1.74 -3.10
N ARG A 54 -1.70 -0.61 -3.74
CA ARG A 54 -2.69 -0.58 -4.82
C ARG A 54 -2.33 -1.54 -5.96
N GLU A 55 -1.09 -1.51 -6.44
CA GLU A 55 -0.67 -2.40 -7.53
C GLU A 55 -0.58 -3.87 -7.11
N THR A 56 -0.25 -4.15 -5.85
CA THR A 56 -0.27 -5.52 -5.30
C THR A 56 -1.68 -6.09 -5.34
N LEU A 57 -2.67 -5.32 -4.88
CA LEU A 57 -4.08 -5.71 -4.91
C LEU A 57 -4.60 -5.86 -6.34
N ALA A 58 -4.26 -4.92 -7.23
CA ALA A 58 -4.64 -5.00 -8.63
C ALA A 58 -4.08 -6.27 -9.31
N ARG A 59 -2.80 -6.60 -9.05
CA ARG A 59 -2.18 -7.83 -9.58
C ARG A 59 -2.81 -9.10 -9.02
N ALA A 60 -3.13 -9.12 -7.73
CA ALA A 60 -3.82 -10.26 -7.12
C ALA A 60 -5.18 -10.51 -7.77
N ALA A 61 -5.90 -9.44 -8.13
CA ALA A 61 -7.18 -9.53 -8.83
C ALA A 61 -7.06 -10.02 -10.29
N GLU A 62 -5.89 -9.94 -10.93
CA GLU A 62 -5.64 -10.49 -12.28
C GLU A 62 -5.34 -12.00 -12.26
N GLN A 63 -4.98 -12.54 -11.09
CA GLN A 63 -4.55 -13.93 -10.92
C GLN A 63 -5.66 -14.85 -10.37
N LEU A 64 -6.82 -14.29 -10.04
CA LEU A 64 -8.03 -14.97 -9.53
C LEU A 64 -9.08 -15.12 -10.64
#